data_AF-A0A929UGJ3-F1
#
_entry.id   AF-A0A929UGJ3-F1
#
_cell.length_a   1.000
_cell.length_b   1.000
_cell.length_c   1.000
_cell.angle_alpha   90.00
_cell.angle_beta   90.00
_cell.angle_gamma   90.00
#
_symmetry.space_group_name_H-M   'P 1'
#
loop_
_entity.id
_entity.type
_entity.pdbx_description
1 polymer ?
#
loop_
_entity_poly.entity_id
_entity_poly.type
_entity_poly.pdbx_seq_one_letter_code
_entity_poly.pdbx_strand_id
1 'polypeptide(L)'
;MHSLLLVELFFLIGMVLPELGKEWDVGKKRLSVAGFALLVAASLLFVPGQMQNVSGEVRKREEFNRPYGKMLASLEQKKGFTFIDVYSSVDYTVKALGKQSLLKPTKETLAGGWAAKSPLYEKKLRHFGIRNMEEGLLQENVTFLAEKEEDLSWLTDYYRDRKENVTLQKQKQLAGRWILWKLKRVERDIR
;
A
#
# COMPACT_ATOMS: atom_id res chain seq x y z
N MET A 1 -9.26 -3.20 -17.41
CA MET A 1 -8.84 -3.38 -18.82
C MET A 1 -9.00 -2.08 -19.64
N HIS A 2 -8.66 -0.91 -19.07
CA HIS A 2 -9.15 0.38 -19.59
C HIS A 2 -8.06 1.36 -20.04
N SER A 3 -6.78 1.12 -19.74
CA SER A 3 -5.65 1.89 -20.28
C SER A 3 -5.24 1.44 -21.68
N LEU A 4 -5.55 0.20 -22.07
CA LEU A 4 -5.21 -0.38 -23.38
C LEU A 4 -5.91 0.33 -24.53
N LEU A 5 -7.19 0.72 -24.40
CA LEU A 5 -7.92 1.44 -25.45
C LEU A 5 -7.37 2.84 -25.71
N LEU A 6 -6.91 3.52 -24.65
CA LEU A 6 -6.29 4.84 -24.78
C LEU A 6 -4.93 4.73 -25.48
N VAL A 7 -4.13 3.74 -25.07
CA VAL A 7 -2.83 3.45 -25.70
C VAL A 7 -3.01 3.02 -27.16
N GLU A 8 -3.99 2.17 -27.44
CA GLU A 8 -4.36 1.75 -28.80
C GLU A 8 -4.83 2.92 -29.66
N LEU A 9 -5.62 3.84 -29.09
CA LEU A 9 -6.00 5.08 -29.77
C LEU A 9 -4.77 5.94 -30.13
N PHE A 10 -3.82 6.12 -29.20
CA PHE A 10 -2.58 6.85 -29.49
C PHE A 10 -1.73 6.15 -30.56
N PHE A 11 -1.68 4.82 -30.58
CA PHE A 11 -1.01 4.08 -31.65
C PHE A 11 -1.70 4.26 -33.00
N LEU A 12 -3.04 4.19 -33.06
CA LEU A 12 -3.80 4.40 -34.28
C LEU A 12 -3.64 5.84 -34.81
N ILE A 13 -3.67 6.84 -33.92
CA ILE A 13 -3.36 8.24 -34.26
C ILE A 13 -1.93 8.35 -34.79
N GLY A 14 -0.96 7.73 -34.13
CA GLY A 14 0.44 7.70 -34.54
C GLY A 14 0.69 7.00 -35.88
N MET A 15 -0.15 6.04 -36.27
CA MET A 15 -0.11 5.38 -37.58
C MET A 15 -0.77 6.23 -38.68
N VAL A 16 -1.81 7.00 -38.36
CA VAL A 16 -2.56 7.81 -39.34
C VAL A 16 -1.89 9.17 -39.61
N LEU A 17 -1.28 9.80 -38.60
CA LEU A 17 -0.64 11.12 -38.74
C LEU A 17 0.45 11.18 -39.83
N PRO A 18 1.37 10.20 -39.96
CA PRO A 18 2.36 10.19 -41.04
C PRO A 18 1.76 9.98 -42.43
N GLU A 19 0.63 9.28 -42.53
CA GLU A 19 -0.05 9.00 -43.80
C GLU A 19 -0.80 10.23 -44.35
N LEU A 20 -1.15 11.21 -43.50
CA LEU A 20 -1.77 12.47 -43.92
C LEU A 20 -0.82 13.43 -44.64
N GLY A 21 0.50 13.23 -44.49
CA GLY A 21 1.56 14.07 -45.06
C GLY A 21 2.12 13.59 -46.41
N LYS A 22 1.69 12.43 -46.92
CA LYS A 22 2.14 11.88 -48.20
C LYS A 22 1.32 12.45 -49.37
N GLU A 23 1.95 12.59 -50.54
CA GLU A 23 1.25 12.98 -51.78
C GLU A 23 0.28 11.87 -52.18
N TRP A 24 -0.99 12.07 -51.85
CA TRP A 24 -2.08 11.16 -52.17
C TRP A 24 -3.11 11.85 -53.05
N ASP A 25 -3.78 11.04 -53.88
CA ASP A 25 -4.95 11.48 -54.63
C ASP A 25 -6.01 12.07 -53.68
N VAL A 26 -6.67 13.14 -54.12
CA VAL A 26 -7.53 14.00 -53.28
C VAL A 26 -8.62 13.19 -52.55
N GLY A 27 -9.12 12.12 -53.18
CA GLY A 27 -10.09 11.20 -52.59
C GLY A 27 -9.55 10.42 -51.38
N LYS A 28 -8.31 9.91 -51.45
CA LYS A 28 -7.69 9.13 -50.35
C LYS A 28 -7.33 10.01 -49.16
N LYS A 29 -6.93 11.27 -49.43
CA LYS A 29 -6.70 12.28 -48.40
C LYS A 29 -7.99 12.64 -47.66
N ARG A 30 -9.10 12.85 -48.39
CA ARG A 30 -10.42 13.13 -47.79
C ARG A 30 -10.94 11.98 -46.94
N LEU A 31 -10.77 10.73 -47.39
CA LEU A 31 -11.16 9.53 -46.64
C LEU A 31 -10.36 9.39 -45.34
N SER A 32 -9.05 9.65 -45.38
CA SER A 32 -8.18 9.59 -44.20
C SER A 32 -8.48 10.67 -43.17
N VAL A 33 -8.74 11.91 -43.62
CA VAL A 33 -9.18 13.01 -42.74
C VAL A 33 -10.55 12.71 -42.13
N ALA A 34 -11.49 12.16 -42.91
CA ALA A 34 -12.80 11.76 -42.41
C ALA A 34 -12.70 10.63 -41.37
N GLY A 35 -11.86 9.62 -41.62
CA GLY A 35 -11.58 8.53 -40.67
C GLY A 35 -10.95 9.04 -39.37
N PHE A 36 -9.98 9.95 -39.47
CA PHE A 36 -9.38 10.59 -38.30
C PHE A 36 -10.39 11.41 -37.49
N ALA A 37 -11.20 12.23 -38.17
CA ALA A 37 -12.25 13.02 -37.53
C ALA A 37 -13.28 12.13 -36.82
N LEU A 38 -13.64 10.99 -37.41
CA LEU A 38 -14.55 10.01 -36.80
C LEU A 38 -13.93 9.34 -35.57
N LEU A 39 -12.64 8.99 -35.61
CA LEU A 39 -11.92 8.43 -34.45
C LEU A 39 -11.83 9.42 -33.30
N VAL A 40 -11.52 10.69 -33.59
CA VAL A 40 -11.49 11.76 -32.58
C VAL A 40 -12.89 11.98 -31.99
N ALA A 41 -13.93 12.03 -32.81
CA ALA A 41 -15.30 12.18 -32.36
C ALA A 41 -15.74 11.00 -31.47
N ALA A 42 -15.45 9.77 -31.86
CA ALA A 42 -15.73 8.59 -31.04
C ALA A 42 -14.98 8.66 -29.70
N SER A 43 -13.70 9.04 -29.73
CA SER A 43 -12.89 9.19 -28.51
C SER A 43 -13.48 10.21 -27.53
N LEU A 44 -13.92 11.37 -28.03
CA LEU A 44 -14.56 12.40 -27.21
C LEU A 44 -15.89 11.94 -26.59
N LEU A 45 -16.59 11.00 -27.21
CA LEU A 45 -17.83 10.44 -26.67
C LEU A 45 -17.57 9.33 -25.63
N PHE A 46 -16.59 8.46 -25.87
CA PHE A 46 -16.35 7.29 -25.00
C PHE A 46 -15.43 7.58 -23.81
N VAL A 47 -14.42 8.44 -23.95
CA VAL A 47 -13.43 8.72 -22.89
C VAL A 47 -14.06 9.30 -21.62
N PRO A 48 -15.01 10.27 -21.67
CA PRO A 48 -15.59 10.83 -20.45
C PRO A 48 -16.31 9.80 -19.57
N GLY A 49 -17.07 8.88 -20.17
CA GLY A 49 -17.75 7.80 -19.44
C GLY A 49 -16.76 6.82 -18.79
N GLN A 50 -15.65 6.51 -19.48
CA GLN A 50 -14.59 5.67 -18.93
C GLN A 50 -13.87 6.35 -17.76
N MET A 51 -13.60 7.65 -17.86
CA MET A 51 -12.99 8.43 -16.78
C MET A 51 -13.88 8.48 -15.54
N GLN A 52 -15.21 8.57 -15.71
CA GLN A 52 -16.14 8.53 -14.58
C GLN A 52 -16.13 7.18 -13.86
N ASN A 53 -16.11 6.07 -14.59
CA ASN A 53 -16.06 4.72 -14.01
C ASN A 53 -14.75 4.49 -13.24
N VAL A 54 -13.61 4.85 -13.83
CA VAL A 54 -12.30 4.75 -13.17
C VAL A 54 -12.24 5.65 -11.94
N SER A 55 -12.76 6.88 -12.04
CA SER A 55 -12.82 7.80 -10.89
C SER A 55 -13.69 7.26 -9.76
N GLY A 56 -14.80 6.59 -10.10
CA GLY A 56 -15.66 5.91 -9.14
C GLY A 56 -14.94 4.76 -8.42
N GLU A 57 -14.22 3.92 -9.15
CA GLU A 57 -13.41 2.84 -8.56
C GLU A 57 -12.28 3.37 -7.67
N VAL A 58 -11.58 4.41 -8.14
CA VAL A 58 -10.53 5.08 -7.35
C VAL A 58 -11.12 5.64 -6.07
N ARG A 59 -12.27 6.31 -6.14
CA ARG A 59 -12.94 6.86 -4.96
C ARG A 59 -13.37 5.78 -3.96
N LYS A 60 -13.93 4.66 -4.44
CA LYS A 60 -14.28 3.51 -3.59
C LYS A 60 -13.04 2.95 -2.87
N ARG A 61 -11.91 2.82 -3.58
CA ARG A 61 -10.64 2.36 -2.98
C ARG A 61 -10.11 3.36 -1.96
N GLU A 62 -10.21 4.66 -2.22
CA GLU A 62 -9.80 5.70 -1.27
C GLU A 62 -10.68 5.74 -0.02
N GLU A 63 -11.98 5.52 -0.17
CA GLU A 63 -12.93 5.37 0.94
C GLU A 63 -12.61 4.13 1.78
N PHE A 64 -12.36 2.98 1.13
CA PHE A 64 -11.96 1.74 1.79
C PHE A 64 -10.61 1.87 2.53
N ASN A 65 -9.63 2.52 1.92
CA ASN A 65 -8.30 2.74 2.52
C ASN A 65 -8.26 3.88 3.56
N ARG A 66 -9.32 4.67 3.69
CA ARG A 66 -9.36 5.84 4.60
C ARG A 66 -9.04 5.48 6.07
N PRO A 67 -9.59 4.41 6.66
CA PRO A 67 -9.24 4.01 8.02
C PRO A 67 -7.76 3.62 8.15
N TYR A 68 -7.21 2.92 7.15
CA TYR A 68 -5.80 2.53 7.11
C TYR A 68 -4.88 3.75 7.05
N GLY A 69 -5.21 4.75 6.23
CA GLY A 69 -4.49 6.03 6.19
C GLY A 69 -4.51 6.77 7.54
N LYS A 70 -5.65 6.77 8.25
CA LYS A 70 -5.75 7.34 9.61
C LYS A 70 -4.88 6.59 10.62
N MET A 71 -4.80 5.26 10.50
CA MET A 71 -3.94 4.42 11.32
C MET A 71 -2.46 4.78 11.09
N LEU A 72 -2.01 4.83 9.84
CA LEU A 72 -0.63 5.21 9.51
C LEU A 72 -0.26 6.62 10.00
N ALA A 73 -1.15 7.60 9.81
CA ALA A 73 -0.93 8.96 10.32
C ALA A 73 -0.82 8.99 11.87
N SER A 74 -1.57 8.13 12.56
CA SER A 74 -1.48 7.99 14.01
C SER A 74 -0.14 7.36 14.45
N LEU A 75 0.40 6.43 13.67
CA LEU A 75 1.72 5.83 13.92
C LEU A 75 2.86 6.82 13.67
N GLU A 76 2.75 7.68 12.65
CA GLU A 76 3.76 8.70 12.35
C GLU A 76 3.97 9.67 13.53
N GLN A 77 2.88 10.05 14.21
CA GLN A 77 2.90 10.91 15.39
C GLN A 77 3.35 10.19 16.67
N LYS A 78 3.30 8.86 16.70
CA LYS A 78 3.62 8.06 17.87
C LYS A 78 5.13 8.11 18.17
N LYS A 79 5.46 8.08 19.47
CA LYS A 79 6.83 7.79 19.94
C LYS A 79 7.08 6.28 19.92
N GLY A 80 8.23 5.86 19.38
CA GLY A 80 8.62 4.45 19.30
C GLY A 80 8.18 3.76 18.01
N PHE A 81 8.67 2.54 17.81
CA PHE A 81 8.52 1.78 16.57
C PHE A 81 7.33 0.82 16.64
N THR A 82 6.69 0.53 15.51
CA THR A 82 5.52 -0.37 15.45
C THR A 82 5.69 -1.46 14.39
N PHE A 83 5.59 -2.71 14.80
CA PHE A 83 5.42 -3.83 13.88
C PHE A 83 3.92 -4.02 13.60
N ILE A 84 3.56 -4.11 12.33
CA ILE A 84 2.18 -4.27 11.85
C ILE A 84 2.01 -5.72 11.43
N ASP A 85 1.05 -6.41 12.01
CA ASP A 85 0.64 -7.74 11.55
C ASP A 85 0.31 -7.72 10.05
N VAL A 86 0.79 -8.73 9.33
CA VAL A 86 0.65 -8.80 7.88
C VAL A 86 -0.84 -8.88 7.52
N TYR A 87 -1.59 -9.77 8.18
CA TYR A 87 -3.01 -10.01 7.89
C TYR A 87 -3.87 -8.78 8.19
N SER A 88 -3.47 -7.97 9.16
CA SER A 88 -4.09 -6.69 9.49
C SER A 88 -3.85 -5.59 8.44
N SER A 89 -3.09 -5.86 7.38
CA SER A 89 -2.72 -4.90 6.33
C SER A 89 -2.98 -5.37 4.89
N VAL A 90 -3.18 -6.67 4.65
CA VAL A 90 -3.21 -7.25 3.28
C VAL A 90 -4.35 -6.72 2.41
N ASP A 91 -5.48 -6.36 3.01
CA ASP A 91 -6.65 -5.85 2.28
C ASP A 91 -6.45 -4.41 1.78
N TYR A 92 -5.47 -3.69 2.33
CA TYR A 92 -5.27 -2.27 2.04
C TYR A 92 -4.15 -2.06 1.04
N THR A 93 -4.39 -1.15 0.10
CA THR A 93 -3.39 -0.76 -0.88
C THR A 93 -2.76 0.57 -0.49
N VAL A 94 -1.45 0.58 -0.28
CA VAL A 94 -0.69 1.83 -0.14
C VAL A 94 -0.23 2.29 -1.52
N LYS A 95 -0.38 3.59 -1.80
CA LYS A 95 0.18 4.19 -3.03
C LYS A 95 1.71 4.13 -2.92
N ALA A 96 2.34 3.27 -3.74
CA ALA A 96 3.78 3.04 -3.73
C ALA A 96 4.62 4.32 -4.00
N LEU A 97 4.05 5.29 -4.72
CA LEU A 97 4.65 6.59 -5.05
C LEU A 97 3.87 7.77 -4.44
N GLY A 98 3.24 7.57 -3.28
CA GLY A 98 2.48 8.62 -2.58
C GLY A 98 3.37 9.67 -1.89
N LYS A 99 2.75 10.50 -1.02
CA LYS A 99 3.39 11.51 -0.15
C LYS A 99 4.39 10.96 0.88
N GLN A 100 4.96 9.77 0.68
CA GLN A 100 6.09 9.34 1.48
C GLN A 100 7.26 10.25 1.12
N SER A 101 7.59 11.16 2.04
CA SER A 101 8.85 11.88 1.99
C SER A 101 9.96 10.85 1.85
N LEU A 102 10.59 10.81 0.67
CA LEU A 102 11.71 9.93 0.32
C LEU A 102 12.93 10.13 1.24
N LEU A 103 12.85 11.03 2.21
CA LEU A 103 13.97 11.52 2.99
C LEU A 103 14.13 10.84 4.36
N LYS A 104 13.09 10.20 4.93
CA LYS A 104 13.19 9.57 6.26
C LYS A 104 12.45 8.22 6.35
N PRO A 105 13.10 7.17 6.90
CA PRO A 105 12.41 5.93 7.23
C PRO A 105 11.26 6.18 8.19
N THR A 106 10.12 5.54 7.97
CA THR A 106 8.96 5.62 8.86
C THR A 106 9.12 4.72 10.09
N LYS A 107 8.39 4.97 11.18
CA LYS A 107 8.55 4.25 12.47
C LYS A 107 7.70 2.97 12.54
N GLU A 108 7.30 2.43 11.40
CA GLU A 108 6.46 1.24 11.33
C GLU A 108 6.87 0.31 10.19
N THR A 109 6.69 -0.99 10.36
CA THR A 109 6.96 -1.97 9.29
C THR A 109 6.14 -3.23 9.50
N LEU A 110 6.08 -4.09 8.48
CA LEU A 110 5.37 -5.36 8.56
C LEU A 110 6.12 -6.35 9.47
N ALA A 111 5.34 -7.11 10.24
CA ALA A 111 5.80 -8.17 11.12
C ALA A 111 5.95 -9.50 10.37
N GLY A 112 6.58 -9.48 9.19
CA GLY A 112 6.75 -10.66 8.33
C GLY A 112 6.50 -10.38 6.85
N GLY A 113 6.07 -11.43 6.15
CA GLY A 113 5.89 -11.41 4.71
C GLY A 113 7.22 -11.42 3.93
N TRP A 114 7.12 -11.36 2.60
CA TRP A 114 8.30 -11.37 1.72
C TRP A 114 9.20 -10.15 1.92
N ALA A 115 8.63 -8.99 2.26
CA ALA A 115 9.36 -7.75 2.48
C ALA A 115 10.30 -7.80 3.70
N ALA A 116 9.98 -8.59 4.73
CA ALA A 116 10.79 -8.72 5.95
C ALA A 116 12.15 -9.40 5.71
N LYS A 117 12.37 -10.02 4.54
CA LYS A 117 13.65 -10.65 4.16
C LYS A 117 14.54 -9.76 3.29
N SER A 118 14.16 -8.49 3.09
CA SER A 118 14.93 -7.55 2.29
C SER A 118 16.09 -6.92 3.10
N PRO A 119 17.27 -6.67 2.50
CA PRO A 119 18.32 -5.87 3.14
C PRO A 119 17.86 -4.48 3.58
N LEU A 120 16.85 -3.90 2.91
CA LEU A 120 16.26 -2.61 3.29
C LEU A 120 15.45 -2.70 4.59
N TYR A 121 14.81 -3.84 4.85
CA TYR A 121 14.10 -4.09 6.09
C TYR A 121 15.07 -4.07 7.27
N GLU A 122 16.17 -4.80 7.16
CA GLU A 122 17.19 -4.81 8.22
C GLU A 122 17.83 -3.43 8.42
N LYS A 123 18.14 -2.71 7.34
CA LYS A 123 18.67 -1.34 7.41
C LYS A 123 17.70 -0.41 8.15
N LYS A 124 16.40 -0.55 7.89
CA LYS A 124 15.34 0.20 8.59
C LYS A 124 15.31 -0.14 10.08
N LEU A 125 15.32 -1.42 10.44
CA LEU A 125 15.33 -1.83 11.85
C LEU A 125 16.56 -1.29 12.60
N ARG A 126 17.76 -1.45 12.01
CA ARG A 126 19.00 -0.92 12.60
C ARG A 126 18.98 0.59 12.75
N HIS A 127 18.38 1.34 11.81
CA HIS A 127 18.20 2.79 11.92
C HIS A 127 17.40 3.18 13.18
N PHE A 128 16.47 2.34 13.61
CA PHE A 128 15.68 2.53 14.84
C PHE A 128 16.24 1.82 16.07
N GLY A 129 17.47 1.28 16.01
CA GLY A 129 18.08 0.57 17.13
C GLY A 129 17.50 -0.83 17.38
N ILE A 130 16.82 -1.40 16.39
CA ILE A 130 16.22 -2.73 16.46
C ILE A 130 17.12 -3.71 15.71
N ARG A 131 17.57 -4.77 16.39
CA ARG A 131 18.42 -5.81 15.79
C ARG A 131 17.62 -6.71 14.85
N ASN A 132 16.52 -7.24 15.35
CA ASN A 132 15.58 -8.11 14.65
C ASN A 132 14.19 -7.95 15.27
N MET A 133 13.16 -8.50 14.62
CA MET A 133 11.78 -8.38 15.09
C MET A 133 11.56 -9.06 16.46
N GLU A 134 12.13 -10.25 16.65
CA GLU A 134 11.96 -11.07 17.86
C GLU A 134 12.46 -10.33 19.12
N GLU A 135 13.69 -9.84 19.11
CA GLU A 135 14.24 -9.04 20.21
C GLU A 135 13.59 -7.65 20.26
N GLY A 136 13.30 -7.07 19.09
CA GLY A 136 12.72 -5.74 18.95
C GLY A 136 11.38 -5.60 19.65
N LEU A 137 10.48 -6.57 19.48
CA LEU A 137 9.15 -6.55 20.09
C LEU A 137 9.17 -6.51 21.63
N LEU A 138 10.25 -6.96 22.25
CA LEU A 138 10.44 -6.94 23.70
C LEU A 138 11.01 -5.60 24.22
N GLN A 139 11.58 -4.76 23.34
CA GLN A 139 12.12 -3.45 23.73
C GLN A 139 11.01 -2.48 24.15
N GLU A 140 11.22 -1.67 25.18
CA GLU A 140 10.19 -0.80 25.80
C GLU A 140 9.44 0.10 24.79
N ASN A 141 10.14 0.70 23.84
CA ASN A 141 9.59 1.64 22.85
C ASN A 141 8.99 0.97 21.60
N VAL A 142 8.87 -0.36 21.55
CA VAL A 142 8.31 -1.09 20.41
C VAL A 142 6.90 -1.62 20.73
N THR A 143 6.00 -1.50 19.76
CA THR A 143 4.62 -2.01 19.83
C THR A 143 4.29 -2.92 18.66
N PHE A 144 3.33 -3.81 18.84
CA PHE A 144 2.75 -4.66 17.80
C PHE A 144 1.33 -4.17 17.48
N LEU A 145 0.95 -4.12 16.20
CA LEU A 145 -0.36 -3.66 15.77
C LEU A 145 -1.09 -4.77 15.02
N ALA A 146 -2.31 -5.06 15.44
CA ALA A 146 -3.19 -6.02 14.78
C ALA A 146 -4.63 -5.52 14.76
N GLU A 147 -5.48 -6.08 13.92
CA GLU A 147 -6.93 -5.82 13.95
C GLU A 147 -7.57 -6.34 15.26
N LYS A 148 -8.69 -5.75 15.67
CA LYS A 148 -9.32 -5.97 16.98
C LYS A 148 -9.75 -7.42 17.22
N GLU A 149 -10.06 -8.16 16.16
CA GLU A 149 -10.63 -9.50 16.20
C GLU A 149 -9.62 -10.59 15.84
N GLU A 150 -8.36 -10.22 15.59
CA GLU A 150 -7.27 -11.15 15.32
C GLU A 150 -6.89 -11.94 16.58
N ASP A 151 -6.71 -13.25 16.41
CA ASP A 151 -6.16 -14.10 17.46
C ASP A 151 -4.63 -13.97 17.47
N LEU A 152 -4.11 -13.43 18.58
CA LEU A 152 -2.67 -13.23 18.79
C LEU A 152 -2.02 -14.30 19.68
N SER A 153 -2.74 -15.40 19.97
CA SER A 153 -2.21 -16.55 20.71
C SER A 153 -0.91 -17.10 20.11
N TRP A 154 -0.82 -17.11 18.78
CA TRP A 154 0.38 -17.53 18.05
C TRP A 154 1.63 -16.75 18.46
N LEU A 155 1.48 -15.47 18.80
CA LEU A 155 2.62 -14.61 19.15
C LEU A 155 3.15 -14.96 20.54
N THR A 156 2.27 -15.24 21.51
CA THR A 156 2.70 -15.73 22.82
C THR A 156 3.29 -17.14 22.74
N ASP A 157 2.72 -17.98 21.89
CA ASP A 157 3.16 -19.35 21.65
C ASP A 157 4.56 -19.39 21.02
N TYR A 158 4.82 -18.51 20.06
CA TYR A 158 6.12 -18.34 19.41
C TYR A 158 7.27 -18.08 20.39
N TYR A 159 7.05 -17.23 21.40
CA TYR A 159 8.06 -16.94 22.43
C TYR A 159 8.17 -18.07 23.46
N ARG A 160 7.03 -18.70 23.81
CA ARG A 160 7.01 -19.84 24.72
C ARG A 160 7.87 -20.99 24.19
N ASP A 161 7.77 -21.29 22.90
CA ASP A 161 8.58 -22.34 22.24
C ASP A 161 10.09 -22.01 22.28
N ARG A 162 10.43 -20.74 22.41
CA ARG A 162 11.82 -20.24 22.60
C ARG A 162 12.22 -20.06 24.06
N LYS A 163 11.42 -20.60 24.99
CA LYS A 163 11.65 -20.52 26.45
C LYS A 163 11.55 -19.10 27.01
N GLU A 164 10.90 -18.17 26.29
CA GLU A 164 10.56 -16.85 26.80
C GLU A 164 9.05 -16.77 27.10
N ASN A 165 8.69 -16.40 28.33
CA ASN A 165 7.30 -16.17 28.69
C ASN A 165 6.95 -14.70 28.48
N VAL A 166 5.98 -14.43 27.62
CA VAL A 166 5.52 -13.07 27.29
C VAL A 166 4.01 -12.94 27.44
N THR A 167 3.55 -11.72 27.72
CA THR A 167 2.13 -11.35 27.75
C THR A 167 1.87 -10.16 26.83
N LEU A 168 0.66 -10.11 26.27
CA LEU A 168 0.19 -9.03 25.42
C LEU A 168 -0.64 -8.05 26.25
N GLN A 169 -0.16 -6.82 26.38
CA GLN A 169 -0.89 -5.73 27.04
C GLN A 169 -1.47 -4.76 26.01
N LYS A 170 -2.80 -4.69 25.95
CA LYS A 170 -3.52 -3.72 25.11
C LYS A 170 -3.16 -2.30 25.53
N GLN A 171 -2.69 -1.49 24.59
CA GLN A 171 -2.29 -0.10 24.82
C GLN A 171 -3.38 0.87 24.37
N LYS A 172 -3.70 0.87 23.07
CA LYS A 172 -4.60 1.85 22.46
C LYS A 172 -5.25 1.28 21.21
N GLN A 173 -6.49 1.70 20.94
CA GLN A 173 -7.17 1.41 19.68
C GLN A 173 -6.94 2.56 18.68
N LEU A 174 -6.62 2.23 17.43
CA LEU A 174 -6.39 3.17 16.33
C LEU A 174 -7.46 3.01 15.24
N ALA A 175 -7.97 4.14 14.75
CA ALA A 175 -8.95 4.22 13.66
C ALA A 175 -10.17 3.29 13.81
N GLY A 176 -10.55 2.94 15.04
CA GLY A 176 -11.72 2.11 15.34
C GLY A 176 -11.55 0.61 15.05
N ARG A 177 -10.47 0.18 14.38
CA ARG A 177 -10.29 -1.20 13.90
C ARG A 177 -9.03 -1.90 14.42
N TRP A 178 -7.94 -1.16 14.63
CA TRP A 178 -6.66 -1.75 15.05
C TRP A 178 -6.39 -1.54 16.52
N ILE A 179 -5.68 -2.48 17.14
CA ILE A 179 -5.21 -2.41 18.52
C ILE A 179 -3.69 -2.44 18.51
N LEU A 180 -3.09 -1.51 19.27
CA LEU A 180 -1.69 -1.54 19.66
C LEU A 180 -1.54 -2.42 20.89
N TRP A 181 -0.63 -3.38 20.79
CA TRP A 181 -0.24 -4.32 21.82
C TRP A 181 1.21 -4.07 22.23
N LYS A 182 1.47 -4.23 23.52
CA LYS A 182 2.82 -4.22 24.09
C LYS A 182 3.14 -5.63 24.58
N LEU A 183 4.24 -6.18 24.09
CA LEU A 183 4.77 -7.44 24.61
C LEU A 183 5.59 -7.12 25.87
N LYS A 184 5.32 -7.85 26.95
CA LYS A 184 6.12 -7.79 28.18
C LYS A 184 6.52 -9.19 28.60
N ARG A 185 7.78 -9.33 29.03
CA ARG A 185 8.23 -10.54 29.71
C ARG A 185 7.47 -10.71 31.01
N VAL A 186 7.05 -11.93 31.28
CA VAL A 186 6.53 -12.32 32.58
C VAL A 186 7.75 -12.77 33.39
N GLU A 187 8.15 -11.98 34.37
CA GLU A 187 9.13 -12.43 35.36
C GLU A 187 8.52 -13.64 36.08
N ARG A 188 9.23 -14.77 36.06
CA ARG A 188 8.88 -15.88 36.96
C ARG A 188 9.21 -15.41 38.36
N ASP A 189 8.19 -15.25 39.17
CA ASP A 189 8.33 -15.12 40.62
C ASP A 189 8.99 -16.42 41.11
N ILE A 190 10.30 -16.38 41.35
CA ILE A 190 11.03 -17.49 41.96
C ILE A 190 10.65 -17.44 43.45
N ARG A 191 9.61 -18.19 43.82
CA ARG A 191 9.36 -18.58 45.21
C ARG A 191 10.04 -19.92 45.49
#